data_AF-A0A7X4GJ46-F1
#
_entry.id   AF-A0A7X4GJ46-F1
#
_cell.length_a   1.000
_cell.length_b   1.000
_cell.length_c   1.000
_cell.angle_alpha   90.00
_cell.angle_beta   90.00
_cell.angle_gamma   90.00
#
_symmetry.space_group_name_H-M   'P 1'
#
loop_
_entity.id
_entity.type
_entity.pdbx_description
1 polymer ?
#
loop_
_entity_poly.entity_id
_entity_poly.type
_entity_poly.pdbx_seq_one_letter_code
_entity_poly.pdbx_strand_id
1 'polypeptide(L)'
;MADLAQLAAIAADEHARRSSAARRKVAAGELPEHVANRELMPWHAIAVLCGAPGVLAQEVTDYRRTIVHYPGNGAPAVYGHLLPEQDARWELASALCAPGSWREALGKARDAALGKATTPERVARARNLCILARALDVPLTAASCARPVTPERKAA
;
A
#
# COMPACT_ATOMS: atom_id res chain seq x y z
N MET A 1 -14.21 -12.20 -3.50
CA MET A 1 -13.04 -11.64 -2.77
C MET A 1 -11.92 -11.51 -3.79
N ALA A 2 -11.15 -10.41 -3.79
CA ALA A 2 -10.02 -10.28 -4.71
C ALA A 2 -8.95 -11.31 -4.36
N ASP A 3 -8.32 -11.90 -5.37
CA ASP A 3 -7.21 -12.82 -5.19
C ASP A 3 -5.97 -12.07 -4.66
N LEU A 4 -5.15 -12.72 -3.84
CA LEU A 4 -3.91 -12.15 -3.29
C LEU A 4 -2.97 -11.67 -4.40
N ALA A 5 -2.88 -12.40 -5.51
CA ALA A 5 -2.09 -12.00 -6.67
C ALA A 5 -2.60 -10.70 -7.29
N GLN A 6 -3.93 -10.52 -7.34
CA GLN A 6 -4.55 -9.29 -7.84
C GLN A 6 -4.26 -8.11 -6.91
N LEU A 7 -4.33 -8.31 -5.59
CA LEU A 7 -4.00 -7.27 -4.60
C LEU A 7 -2.54 -6.85 -4.70
N ALA A 8 -1.62 -7.81 -4.80
CA ALA A 8 -0.20 -7.57 -4.97
C ALA A 8 0.09 -6.75 -6.24
N ALA A 9 -0.53 -7.12 -7.37
CA ALA A 9 -0.37 -6.41 -8.63
C ALA A 9 -0.90 -4.97 -8.56
N ILE A 10 -2.10 -4.77 -7.99
CA ILE A 10 -2.67 -3.43 -7.84
C ILE A 10 -1.81 -2.54 -6.93
N ALA A 11 -1.31 -3.10 -5.82
CA ALA A 11 -0.46 -2.38 -4.88
C ALA A 11 0.91 -2.02 -5.49
N ALA A 12 1.52 -2.94 -6.25
CA ALA A 12 2.76 -2.70 -6.98
C ALA A 12 2.60 -1.57 -8.01
N ASP A 13 1.54 -1.61 -8.81
CA ASP A 13 1.21 -0.59 -9.78
C ASP A 13 1.04 0.80 -9.16
N GLU A 14 0.32 0.88 -8.04
CA GLU A 14 0.10 2.15 -7.35
C GLU A 14 1.40 2.65 -6.68
N HIS A 15 2.18 1.76 -6.06
CA HIS A 15 3.49 2.09 -5.50
C HIS A 15 4.44 2.64 -6.57
N ALA A 16 4.53 1.98 -7.74
CA ALA A 16 5.37 2.42 -8.85
C ALA A 16 4.95 3.80 -9.37
N ARG A 17 3.64 4.05 -9.48
CA ARG A 17 3.09 5.37 -9.87
C ARG A 17 3.48 6.47 -8.88
N ARG A 18 3.34 6.22 -7.57
CA ARG A 18 3.69 7.21 -6.53
C ARG A 18 5.20 7.44 -6.48
N SER A 19 5.99 6.38 -6.52
CA SER A 19 7.45 6.46 -6.52
C SER A 19 7.96 7.25 -7.71
N SER A 20 7.41 7.02 -8.90
CA SER A 20 7.75 7.76 -10.12
C SER A 20 7.37 9.24 -10.02
N ALA A 21 6.19 9.55 -9.47
CA ALA A 21 5.76 10.93 -9.26
C ALA A 21 6.64 11.67 -8.24
N ALA A 22 7.00 11.02 -7.13
CA ALA A 22 7.90 11.56 -6.11
C ALA A 22 9.29 11.84 -6.69
N ARG A 23 9.88 10.89 -7.42
CA ARG A 23 11.18 11.08 -8.11
C ARG A 23 11.17 12.27 -9.07
N ARG A 24 10.08 12.45 -9.83
CA ARG A 24 9.94 13.60 -10.74
C ARG A 24 9.93 14.93 -9.97
N LYS A 25 9.20 15.01 -8.85
CA LYS A 25 9.18 16.23 -8.02
C LYS A 25 10.53 16.55 -7.40
N VAL A 26 11.26 15.53 -6.96
CA VAL A 26 12.64 15.68 -6.44
C VAL A 26 13.57 16.18 -7.54
N ALA A 27 13.54 15.55 -8.71
CA ALA A 27 14.35 15.96 -9.85
C ALA A 27 14.03 17.39 -10.35
N ALA A 28 12.78 17.81 -10.23
CA ALA A 28 12.35 19.18 -10.56
C ALA A 28 12.68 20.20 -9.46
N GLY A 29 13.23 19.79 -8.32
CA GLY A 29 13.48 20.67 -7.17
C GLY A 29 12.22 21.15 -6.44
N GLU A 30 11.05 20.62 -6.78
CA GLU A 30 9.76 20.98 -6.16
C GLU A 30 9.60 20.37 -4.75
N LEU A 31 10.33 19.29 -4.47
CA LEU A 31 10.20 18.53 -3.24
C LEU A 31 11.58 18.03 -2.78
N PRO A 32 12.00 18.30 -1.54
CA PRO A 32 13.22 17.71 -1.01
C PRO A 32 13.10 16.18 -0.91
N GLU A 33 14.19 15.46 -1.15
CA GLU A 33 14.22 13.99 -1.16
C GLU A 33 13.70 13.36 0.14
N HIS A 34 14.10 13.89 1.29
CA HIS A 34 13.62 13.39 2.59
C HIS A 34 12.10 13.55 2.77
N VAL A 35 11.51 14.60 2.21
CA VAL A 35 10.05 14.81 2.22
C VAL A 35 9.36 13.84 1.27
N ALA A 36 9.93 13.65 0.07
CA ALA A 36 9.44 12.67 -0.91
C ALA A 36 9.43 11.25 -0.34
N ASN A 37 10.50 10.85 0.34
CA ASN A 37 10.61 9.55 1.00
C ASN A 37 9.57 9.39 2.12
N ARG A 38 9.33 10.45 2.92
CA ARG A 38 8.29 10.44 3.96
C ARG A 38 6.88 10.31 3.37
N GLU A 39 6.58 11.00 2.28
CA GLU A 39 5.28 10.89 1.59
C GLU A 39 5.04 9.49 0.98
N LEU A 40 6.10 8.75 0.69
CA LEU A 40 6.01 7.38 0.18
C LEU A 40 5.83 6.32 1.28
N MET A 41 6.13 6.61 2.55
CA MET A 41 6.02 5.62 3.64
C MET A 41 4.65 4.92 3.72
N PRO A 42 3.51 5.63 3.63
CA PRO A 42 2.19 5.00 3.54
C PRO A 42 2.06 4.01 2.38
N TRP A 43 2.68 4.30 1.23
CA TRP A 43 2.60 3.48 0.02
C TRP A 43 3.55 2.28 0.07
N HIS A 44 4.70 2.42 0.72
CA HIS A 44 5.55 1.28 1.08
C HIS A 44 4.80 0.31 1.99
N ALA A 45 4.15 0.82 3.04
CA ALA A 45 3.37 0.00 3.96
C ALA A 45 2.24 -0.75 3.23
N ILE A 46 1.46 -0.08 2.38
CA ILE A 46 0.39 -0.72 1.58
C ILE A 46 0.95 -1.80 0.66
N ALA A 47 2.05 -1.52 -0.04
CA ALA A 47 2.70 -2.48 -0.94
C ALA A 47 3.19 -3.73 -0.19
N VAL A 48 3.81 -3.54 0.98
CA VAL A 48 4.24 -4.63 1.86
C VAL A 48 3.06 -5.46 2.36
N LEU A 49 1.99 -4.82 2.85
CA LEU A 49 0.79 -5.49 3.36
C LEU A 49 0.12 -6.35 2.28
N CYS A 50 0.08 -5.86 1.04
CA CYS A 50 -0.50 -6.58 -0.09
C CYS A 50 0.45 -7.59 -0.75
N GLY A 51 1.71 -7.71 -0.29
CA GLY A 51 2.70 -8.61 -0.87
C GLY A 51 3.13 -8.22 -2.29
N ALA A 52 3.24 -6.92 -2.57
CA ALA A 52 3.69 -6.40 -3.85
C ALA A 52 5.12 -6.91 -4.17
N PRO A 53 5.36 -7.50 -5.36
CA PRO A 53 6.66 -8.06 -5.70
C PRO A 53 7.74 -6.98 -5.77
N GLY A 54 8.91 -7.27 -5.18
CA GLY A 54 10.10 -6.42 -5.22
C GLY A 54 10.08 -5.20 -4.29
N VAL A 55 8.98 -4.96 -3.56
CA VAL A 55 8.91 -3.87 -2.59
C VAL A 55 9.29 -4.41 -1.20
N LEU A 56 10.47 -4.03 -0.72
CA LEU A 56 10.97 -4.34 0.62
C LEU A 56 10.99 -5.85 0.95
N ALA A 57 11.24 -6.70 -0.05
CA ALA A 57 11.19 -8.15 0.09
C ALA A 57 12.30 -8.69 1.03
N GLN A 58 13.46 -8.02 1.05
CA GLN A 58 14.56 -8.37 1.93
C GLN A 58 14.20 -8.03 3.38
N GLU A 59 13.63 -6.87 3.61
CA GLU A 59 13.20 -6.39 4.92
C GLU A 59 12.09 -7.29 5.48
N VAL A 60 11.14 -7.74 4.65
CA VAL A 60 10.16 -8.76 5.07
C VAL A 60 10.86 -10.06 5.47
N THR A 61 11.86 -10.50 4.70
CA THR A 61 12.65 -11.70 5.02
C THR A 61 13.41 -11.55 6.35
N ASP A 62 13.92 -10.36 6.63
CA ASP A 62 14.64 -10.06 7.87
C ASP A 62 13.68 -10.03 9.06
N TYR A 63 12.51 -9.39 8.91
CA TYR A 63 11.45 -9.42 9.91
C TYR A 63 10.98 -10.86 10.22
N ARG A 64 10.93 -11.74 9.21
CA ARG A 64 10.61 -13.16 9.44
C ARG A 64 11.62 -13.87 10.34
N ARG A 65 12.87 -13.41 10.41
CA ARG A 65 13.97 -14.06 11.16
C ARG A 65 14.14 -13.56 12.60
N THR A 66 13.23 -12.70 13.09
CA THR A 66 13.43 -11.92 14.32
C THR A 66 13.32 -12.71 15.64
N ILE A 67 12.85 -13.96 15.65
CA ILE A 67 12.71 -14.73 16.90
C ILE A 67 14.04 -15.38 17.26
N VAL A 68 14.80 -14.70 18.13
CA VAL A 68 15.96 -15.27 18.82
C VAL A 68 15.51 -15.77 20.19
N HIS A 69 15.46 -17.08 20.38
CA HIS A 69 15.20 -17.69 21.68
C HIS A 69 16.54 -17.88 22.42
N TYR A 70 16.64 -17.39 23.66
CA TYR A 70 17.76 -17.73 24.54
C TYR A 70 17.27 -18.76 25.57
N PRO A 71 17.57 -20.06 25.39
CA PRO A 71 17.32 -21.03 26.44
C PRO A 71 18.16 -20.65 27.66
N GLY A 72 17.59 -20.73 28.86
CA GLY A 72 18.34 -20.48 30.10
C GLY A 72 19.56 -21.40 30.27
N ASN A 73 20.32 -21.19 31.35
CA ASN A 73 21.52 -21.99 31.71
C ASN A 73 22.75 -21.81 30.79
N GLY A 74 22.94 -20.62 30.21
CA GLY A 74 24.14 -20.33 29.40
C GLY A 74 24.15 -21.04 28.03
N ALA A 75 23.00 -21.55 27.59
CA ALA A 75 22.85 -22.13 26.27
C ALA A 75 22.97 -21.05 25.17
N PRO A 76 23.52 -21.38 23.99
CA PRO A 76 23.60 -20.45 22.88
C PRO A 76 22.21 -20.04 22.38
N ALA A 77 22.14 -18.85 21.78
CA ALA A 77 20.94 -18.37 21.12
C ALA A 77 20.43 -19.40 20.09
N VAL A 78 19.17 -19.80 20.23
CA VAL A 78 18.45 -20.68 19.31
C VAL A 78 17.59 -19.83 18.40
N TYR A 79 17.87 -19.90 17.10
CA TYR A 79 17.05 -19.28 16.05
C TYR A 79 15.85 -20.18 15.78
N GLY A 80 14.87 -20.11 16.67
CA GLY A 80 13.68 -20.96 16.66
C GLY A 80 12.48 -20.22 16.10
N HIS A 81 12.07 -20.63 14.90
CA HIS A 81 10.82 -20.25 14.21
C HIS A 81 10.84 -18.91 13.46
N LEU A 82 10.51 -18.99 12.17
CA LEU A 82 10.23 -17.83 11.35
C LEU A 82 8.84 -17.29 11.71
N LEU A 83 8.71 -15.97 11.82
CA LEU A 83 7.37 -15.35 11.85
C LEU A 83 6.63 -15.72 10.55
N PRO A 84 5.30 -15.96 10.62
CA PRO A 84 4.46 -16.03 9.43
C PRO A 84 4.69 -14.79 8.56
N GLU A 85 4.72 -14.98 7.24
CA GLU A 85 5.03 -13.88 6.33
C GLU A 85 4.02 -12.73 6.42
N GLN A 86 2.76 -13.05 6.73
CA GLN A 86 1.72 -12.05 6.98
C GLN A 86 2.04 -11.18 8.21
N ASP A 87 2.48 -11.78 9.31
CA ASP A 87 2.81 -11.06 10.54
C ASP A 87 4.07 -10.21 10.32
N ALA A 88 5.08 -10.76 9.65
CA ALA A 88 6.29 -10.01 9.30
C ALA A 88 5.98 -8.78 8.43
N ARG A 89 5.08 -8.90 7.45
CA ARG A 89 4.61 -7.77 6.63
C ARG A 89 3.87 -6.74 7.48
N TRP A 90 3.02 -7.18 8.42
CA TRP A 90 2.28 -6.28 9.30
C TRP A 90 3.20 -5.48 10.22
N GLU A 91 4.18 -6.16 10.83
CA GLU A 91 5.18 -5.55 11.71
C GLU A 91 6.06 -4.54 10.92
N LEU A 92 6.54 -4.93 9.74
CA LEU A 92 7.30 -4.02 8.87
C LEU A 92 6.45 -2.81 8.46
N ALA A 93 5.21 -3.03 8.00
CA ALA A 93 4.31 -1.94 7.61
C ALA A 93 4.04 -0.95 8.76
N SER A 94 3.89 -1.47 9.99
CA SER A 94 3.68 -0.67 11.19
C SER A 94 4.94 0.10 11.61
N ALA A 95 6.13 -0.45 11.36
CA ALA A 95 7.40 0.23 11.58
C ALA A 95 7.65 1.36 10.57
N LEU A 96 7.18 1.20 9.32
CA LEU A 96 7.28 2.25 8.29
C LEU A 96 6.35 3.43 8.60
N CYS A 97 5.11 3.16 8.99
CA CYS A 97 4.17 4.19 9.46
C CYS A 97 3.02 3.59 10.26
N ALA A 98 2.42 4.41 11.13
CA ALA A 98 1.27 4.01 11.91
C ALA A 98 0.09 3.55 11.03
N PRO A 99 -0.72 2.57 11.47
CA PRO A 99 -1.89 2.11 10.71
C PRO A 99 -2.85 3.21 10.26
N GLY A 100 -3.05 4.24 11.10
CA GLY A 100 -3.86 5.40 10.72
C GLY A 100 -3.32 6.11 9.47
N SER A 101 -2.00 6.24 9.34
CA SER A 101 -1.36 7.00 8.26
C SER A 101 -1.56 6.35 6.89
N TRP A 102 -1.39 5.03 6.78
CA TRP A 102 -1.61 4.35 5.50
C TRP A 102 -3.09 4.19 5.17
N ARG A 103 -3.97 4.03 6.17
CA ARG A 103 -5.43 4.06 5.96
C ARG A 103 -5.90 5.40 5.42
N GLU A 104 -5.42 6.49 6.03
CA GLU A 104 -5.76 7.86 5.64
C GLU A 104 -5.25 8.18 4.23
N ALA A 105 -4.00 7.82 3.92
CA ALA A 105 -3.41 8.02 2.60
C ALA A 105 -4.18 7.26 1.50
N LEU A 106 -4.59 6.01 1.78
CA LEU A 106 -5.40 5.21 0.86
C LEU A 106 -6.80 5.79 0.67
N GLY A 107 -7.47 6.19 1.76
CA GLY A 107 -8.78 6.82 1.71
C GLY A 107 -8.78 8.12 0.91
N LYS A 108 -7.84 9.03 1.18
CA LYS A 108 -7.67 10.28 0.43
C LYS A 108 -7.41 10.02 -1.05
N ALA A 109 -6.56 9.06 -1.37
CA ALA A 109 -6.24 8.71 -2.76
C ALA A 109 -7.44 8.11 -3.50
N ARG A 110 -8.19 7.21 -2.86
CA ARG A 110 -9.42 6.62 -3.39
C ARG A 110 -10.44 7.70 -3.71
N ASP A 111 -10.73 8.58 -2.75
CA ASP A 111 -11.75 9.61 -2.89
C ASP A 111 -11.37 10.62 -3.97
N ALA A 112 -10.09 11.01 -4.03
CA ALA A 112 -9.57 11.86 -5.09
C ALA A 112 -9.63 11.18 -6.48
N ALA A 113 -9.42 9.87 -6.55
CA ALA A 113 -9.53 9.12 -7.81
C ALA A 113 -10.98 9.01 -8.28
N LEU A 114 -11.92 8.74 -7.36
CA LEU A 114 -13.36 8.70 -7.64
C LEU A 114 -13.87 10.05 -8.16
N GLY A 115 -13.48 11.16 -7.51
CA GLY A 115 -13.86 12.50 -7.95
C GLY A 115 -13.30 12.91 -9.33
N LYS A 116 -12.28 12.21 -9.84
CA LYS A 116 -11.63 12.49 -11.12
C LYS A 116 -11.83 11.38 -12.16
N ALA A 117 -12.70 10.41 -11.89
CA ALA A 117 -12.91 9.21 -12.69
C ALA A 117 -13.72 9.49 -13.98
N THR A 118 -13.16 10.29 -14.88
CA THR A 118 -13.82 10.71 -16.13
C THR A 118 -13.40 9.91 -17.36
N THR A 119 -12.24 9.25 -17.32
CA THR A 119 -11.75 8.40 -18.42
C THR A 119 -11.74 6.92 -18.00
N PRO A 120 -11.79 5.96 -18.93
CA PRO A 120 -11.77 4.53 -18.62
C PRO A 120 -10.61 4.13 -17.70
N GLU A 121 -9.42 4.69 -17.93
CA GLU A 121 -8.20 4.41 -17.15
C GLU A 121 -8.32 4.96 -15.73
N ARG A 122 -8.90 6.17 -15.58
CA ARG A 122 -9.13 6.78 -14.26
C ARG A 122 -10.20 6.03 -13.48
N VAL A 123 -11.24 5.55 -14.16
CA VAL A 123 -12.27 4.68 -13.57
C VAL A 123 -11.65 3.36 -13.11
N ALA A 124 -10.83 2.72 -13.94
CA ALA A 124 -10.13 1.48 -13.58
C ALA A 124 -9.22 1.68 -12.36
N ARG A 125 -8.47 2.79 -12.31
CA ARG A 125 -7.65 3.13 -11.13
C ARG A 125 -8.49 3.35 -9.88
N ALA A 126 -9.61 4.08 -9.98
CA ALA A 126 -10.50 4.31 -8.84
C ALA A 126 -11.05 2.97 -8.31
N ARG A 127 -11.45 2.05 -9.19
CA ARG A 127 -11.87 0.69 -8.83
C ARG A 127 -10.76 -0.09 -8.12
N ASN A 128 -9.54 -0.03 -8.64
CA ASN A 128 -8.37 -0.67 -8.04
C ASN A 128 -8.09 -0.15 -6.62
N LEU A 129 -8.17 1.16 -6.41
CA LEU A 129 -8.04 1.76 -5.06
C LEU A 129 -9.18 1.35 -4.12
N CYS A 130 -10.41 1.18 -4.62
CA CYS A 130 -11.51 0.63 -3.83
C CYS A 130 -11.27 -0.85 -3.44
N ILE A 131 -10.68 -1.65 -4.33
CA ILE A 131 -10.31 -3.04 -4.04
C ILE A 131 -9.27 -3.08 -2.91
N LEU A 132 -8.21 -2.26 -2.99
CA LEU A 132 -7.23 -2.14 -1.90
C LEU A 132 -7.86 -1.66 -0.59
N ALA A 133 -8.71 -0.63 -0.65
CA ALA A 133 -9.36 -0.08 0.53
C ALA A 133 -10.23 -1.13 1.24
N ARG A 134 -10.93 -1.97 0.46
CA ARG A 134 -11.73 -3.07 1.01
C ARG A 134 -10.86 -4.18 1.60
N ALA A 135 -9.73 -4.50 0.98
CA ALA A 135 -8.83 -5.55 1.47
C ALA A 135 -8.09 -5.16 2.76
N LEU A 136 -7.88 -3.85 2.98
CA LEU A 136 -7.17 -3.31 4.15
C LEU A 136 -8.12 -2.68 5.19
N ASP A 137 -9.42 -3.00 5.12
CA ASP A 137 -10.47 -2.50 6.01
C ASP A 137 -10.48 -0.97 6.19
N VAL A 138 -10.24 -0.23 5.10
CA VAL A 138 -10.37 1.23 5.08
C VAL A 138 -11.85 1.59 4.85
N PRO A 139 -12.48 2.37 5.75
CA PRO A 139 -13.89 2.70 5.65
C PRO A 139 -14.25 3.31 4.29
N LEU A 140 -15.30 2.78 3.66
CA LEU A 140 -15.89 3.35 2.46
C LEU A 140 -16.62 4.65 2.83
N THR A 141 -16.31 5.74 2.13
CA THR A 141 -17.02 7.02 2.25
C THR A 141 -18.24 7.03 1.31
N ALA A 142 -19.18 7.96 1.50
CA ALA A 142 -20.34 8.10 0.61
C ALA A 142 -19.96 8.24 -0.88
N ALA A 143 -18.81 8.88 -1.17
CA ALA A 143 -18.26 8.99 -2.51
C ALA A 143 -17.89 7.63 -3.14
N SER A 144 -17.45 6.66 -2.33
CA SER A 144 -17.16 5.29 -2.79
C SER A 144 -18.40 4.41 -3.01
N CYS A 145 -19.58 4.85 -2.54
CA CYS A 145 -20.86 4.20 -2.79
C CYS A 145 -21.63 4.83 -3.97
N ALA A 146 -21.19 5.97 -4.48
CA ALA A 146 -21.81 6.62 -5.62
C ALA A 146 -21.55 5.81 -6.90
N ARG A 147 -22.62 5.42 -7.61
CA ARG A 147 -22.50 4.79 -8.93
C ARG A 147 -21.72 5.72 -9.88
N PRO A 148 -20.81 5.21 -10.72
CA PRO A 148 -20.20 6.02 -11.76
C PRO A 148 -21.32 6.54 -12.66
N VAL A 149 -21.45 7.87 -12.73
CA VAL A 149 -22.43 8.52 -13.60
C VAL A 149 -21.99 8.25 -15.02
N THR A 150 -22.65 7.31 -15.71
CA THR A 150 -22.53 7.17 -17.15
C THR A 150 -23.01 8.48 -17.77
N PRO A 151 -22.18 9.21 -18.53
CA PRO A 151 -22.68 10.29 -19.36
C PRO A 151 -23.51 9.64 -20.47
N GLU A 152 -24.80 9.44 -20.23
CA GLU A 152 -25.72 9.12 -21.31
C GLU A 152 -25.62 10.23 -22.35
N ARG A 153 -25.33 9.81 -23.58
CA ARG A 153 -25.25 10.66 -24.76
C ARG A 153 -26.51 11.52 -24.84
N LYS A 154 -26.37 12.84 -24.74
CA LYS A 154 -27.31 13.76 -25.39
C LYS A 154 -27.19 13.52 -26.90
N ALA A 155 -27.97 12.59 -27.42
CA ALA A 155 -28.33 12.59 -28.82
C ALA A 155 -29.31 13.76 -29.02
N ALA A 156 -28.90 14.67 -29.91
CA ALA A 156 -29.74 15.70 -30.50
C ALA A 156 -30.80 15.07 -31.42
#